data_AF-A0A3D6DP46-F1
#
_entry.id   AF-A0A3D6DP46-F1
#
_cell.length_a   1.000
_cell.length_b   1.000
_cell.length_c   1.000
_cell.angle_alpha   90.00
_cell.angle_beta   90.00
_cell.angle_gamma   90.00
#
_symmetry.space_group_name_H-M   'P 1'
#
loop_
_entity.id
_entity.type
_entity.pdbx_description
1 polymer ?
#
loop_
_entity_poly.entity_id
_entity_poly.type
_entity_poly.pdbx_seq_one_letter_code
_entity_poly.pdbx_strand_id
1 'polypeptide(L)'
;MNLLTDPVVRVQTPEGTNGASLPELLALLGEDRVESLPGLQRHQEDAFHIFCCYLAGAVLTRCGEGSPSQSAGYWREGIRQLTRAEGCDDDSAWTLVVDDPTKPAFMQPPVSSKVVFEHDYKPKAATPDALDIFRTAKNHDVKSARNETADAEGWTYALISLQTMTGGLGNGNYGIARMNGFYGSRVCVGWRENSRMGQRFSIDVARLLELRSNFRFPDL
;
A
#
# COMPACT_ATOMS: atom_id res chain seq x y z
N MET A 1 12.96 7.85 -4.61
CA MET A 1 11.51 8.11 -4.55
C MET A 1 10.99 7.62 -3.21
N ASN A 2 10.94 8.53 -2.23
CA ASN A 2 10.51 8.30 -0.86
C ASN A 2 9.03 8.70 -0.73
N LEU A 3 8.17 7.75 -0.37
CA LEU A 3 6.72 7.98 -0.27
C LEU A 3 6.33 8.96 0.83
N LEU A 4 7.21 9.25 1.80
CA LEU A 4 6.92 10.16 2.91
C LEU A 4 7.17 11.65 2.59
N THR A 5 7.93 11.91 1.53
CA THR A 5 8.39 13.26 1.16
C THR A 5 8.12 13.61 -0.28
N ASP A 6 8.19 12.64 -1.19
CA ASP A 6 8.04 12.89 -2.61
C ASP A 6 6.56 12.77 -3.01
N PRO A 7 6.07 13.60 -3.97
CA PRO A 7 4.69 13.56 -4.43
C PRO A 7 4.46 12.37 -5.39
N VAL A 8 4.39 11.15 -4.85
CA VAL A 8 4.33 9.91 -5.63
C VAL A 8 2.94 9.64 -6.21
N VAL A 9 1.85 10.00 -5.51
CA VAL A 9 0.48 9.68 -5.92
C VAL A 9 -0.22 10.89 -6.49
N ARG A 10 -0.95 10.71 -7.60
CA ARG A 10 -1.84 11.75 -8.14
C ARG A 10 -3.16 11.70 -7.42
N VAL A 11 -3.61 12.86 -6.93
CA VAL A 11 -4.85 13.01 -6.17
C VAL A 11 -5.71 14.05 -6.85
N GLN A 12 -6.95 13.68 -7.16
CA GLN A 12 -7.99 14.60 -7.61
C GLN A 12 -8.74 15.14 -6.39
N THR A 13 -8.78 16.47 -6.30
CA THR A 13 -9.47 17.23 -5.25
C THR A 13 -10.37 18.30 -5.90
N PRO A 14 -11.28 18.97 -5.16
CA PRO A 14 -12.09 20.05 -5.71
C PRO A 14 -11.26 21.17 -6.36
N GLU A 15 -10.01 21.37 -5.93
CA GLU A 15 -9.09 22.37 -6.44
C GLU A 15 -8.30 21.91 -7.68
N GLY A 16 -8.43 20.64 -8.08
CA GLY A 16 -7.77 20.04 -9.25
C GLY A 16 -6.94 18.80 -8.91
N THR A 17 -6.23 18.30 -9.94
CA THR A 17 -5.31 17.16 -9.80
C THR A 17 -3.92 17.64 -9.42
N ASN A 18 -3.37 17.14 -8.31
CA ASN A 18 -1.99 17.42 -7.89
C ASN A 18 -1.28 16.14 -7.43
N GLY A 19 0.05 16.18 -7.37
CA GLY A 19 0.84 15.12 -6.75
C GLY A 19 0.85 15.28 -5.22
N ALA A 20 0.79 14.17 -4.49
CA ALA A 20 0.84 14.13 -3.03
C ALA A 20 1.77 12.99 -2.56
N SER A 21 2.43 13.21 -1.43
CA SER A 21 3.10 12.15 -0.68
C SER A 21 2.08 11.29 0.06
N LEU A 22 2.48 10.12 0.56
CA LEU A 22 1.61 9.24 1.32
C LEU A 22 1.03 9.91 2.59
N PRO A 23 1.80 10.67 3.39
CA PRO A 23 1.25 11.43 4.52
C PRO A 23 0.23 12.50 4.12
N GLU A 24 0.44 13.18 3.00
CA GLU A 24 -0.49 14.19 2.48
C GLU A 24 -1.78 13.53 1.98
N LEU A 25 -1.69 12.39 1.30
CA LEU A 25 -2.86 11.60 0.92
C LEU A 25 -3.69 11.20 2.16
N LEU A 26 -3.06 10.70 3.22
CA LEU A 26 -3.78 10.32 4.45
C LEU A 26 -4.47 11.53 5.11
N ALA A 27 -3.85 12.71 5.08
CA ALA A 27 -4.48 13.94 5.56
C ALA A 27 -5.70 14.31 4.71
N LEU A 28 -5.57 14.30 3.38
CA LEU A 28 -6.67 14.59 2.45
C LEU A 28 -7.84 13.59 2.58
N LEU A 29 -7.54 12.32 2.85
CA LEU A 29 -8.55 11.30 3.15
C LEU A 29 -9.26 11.60 4.47
N GLY A 30 -8.52 11.99 5.52
CA GLY A 30 -9.08 12.41 6.80
C GLY A 30 -9.93 13.69 6.74
N GLU A 31 -9.71 14.54 5.73
CA GLU A 31 -10.50 15.75 5.44
C GLU A 31 -11.68 15.50 4.48
N ASP A 32 -11.85 14.28 3.97
CA ASP A 32 -12.83 13.93 2.92
C ASP A 32 -12.73 14.79 1.64
N ARG A 33 -11.49 15.09 1.24
CA ARG A 33 -11.18 15.91 0.04
C ARG A 33 -10.76 15.12 -1.19
N VAL A 34 -10.49 13.82 -1.03
CA VAL A 34 -10.09 12.95 -2.14
C VAL A 34 -11.32 12.52 -2.94
N GLU A 35 -11.46 13.05 -4.15
CA GLU A 35 -12.52 12.67 -5.09
C GLU A 35 -12.15 11.40 -5.87
N SER A 36 -10.90 11.30 -6.31
CA SER A 36 -10.36 10.10 -6.97
C SER A 36 -8.83 10.07 -6.99
N LEU A 37 -8.27 8.91 -7.35
CA LEU A 37 -6.83 8.70 -7.55
C LEU A 37 -6.62 8.29 -9.02
N PRO A 38 -6.31 9.24 -9.93
CA PRO A 38 -6.30 8.97 -11.37
C PRO A 38 -5.35 7.85 -11.84
N GLY A 39 -4.26 7.60 -11.11
CA GLY A 39 -3.32 6.52 -11.42
C GLY A 39 -3.76 5.13 -10.93
N LEU A 40 -4.75 5.07 -10.03
CA LEU A 40 -5.16 3.84 -9.35
C LEU A 40 -6.16 3.06 -10.23
N GLN A 41 -5.83 1.80 -10.55
CA GLN A 41 -6.72 0.95 -11.33
C GLN A 41 -7.83 0.35 -10.48
N ARG A 42 -8.98 0.05 -11.10
CA ARG A 42 -10.16 -0.46 -10.40
C ARG A 42 -9.89 -1.72 -9.57
N HIS A 43 -9.05 -2.64 -10.07
CA HIS A 43 -8.72 -3.88 -9.37
C HIS A 43 -7.76 -3.67 -8.19
N GLN A 44 -7.07 -2.52 -8.12
CA GLN A 44 -6.13 -2.16 -7.05
C GLN A 44 -6.82 -1.40 -5.90
N GLU A 45 -8.01 -0.85 -6.14
CA GLU A 45 -8.68 0.05 -5.20
C GLU A 45 -8.84 -0.51 -3.79
N ASP A 46 -9.28 -1.77 -3.67
CA ASP A 46 -9.50 -2.38 -2.36
C ASP A 46 -8.18 -2.67 -1.65
N ALA A 47 -7.15 -3.12 -2.37
CA ALA A 47 -5.84 -3.37 -1.80
C ALA A 47 -5.23 -2.08 -1.26
N PHE A 48 -5.32 -1.00 -2.04
CA PHE A 48 -4.81 0.31 -1.69
C PHE A 48 -5.56 0.92 -0.50
N HIS A 49 -6.89 0.81 -0.50
CA HIS A 49 -7.74 1.26 0.60
C HIS A 49 -7.40 0.54 1.91
N ILE A 50 -7.30 -0.79 1.88
CA ILE A 50 -6.94 -1.60 3.06
C ILE A 50 -5.55 -1.23 3.59
N PHE A 51 -4.59 -1.03 2.69
CA PHE A 51 -3.25 -0.56 3.05
C PHE A 51 -3.31 0.79 3.79
N CYS A 52 -4.04 1.77 3.27
CA CYS A 52 -4.21 3.07 3.92
C CYS A 52 -4.86 2.93 5.31
N CYS A 53 -5.94 2.15 5.42
CA CYS A 53 -6.64 1.94 6.68
C CYS A 53 -5.76 1.26 7.75
N TYR A 54 -4.99 0.24 7.37
CA TYR A 54 -4.08 -0.43 8.30
C TYR A 54 -2.91 0.44 8.71
N LEU A 55 -2.34 1.21 7.78
CA LEU A 55 -1.27 2.14 8.10
C LEU A 55 -1.76 3.22 9.08
N ALA A 56 -2.91 3.84 8.78
CA ALA A 56 -3.52 4.83 9.65
C ALA A 56 -3.86 4.25 11.03
N GLY A 57 -4.49 3.07 11.07
CA GLY A 57 -4.82 2.38 12.33
C GLY A 57 -3.59 2.06 13.19
N ALA A 58 -2.48 1.64 12.57
CA ALA A 58 -1.22 1.37 13.27
C ALA A 58 -0.62 2.64 13.88
N VAL A 59 -0.58 3.74 13.12
CA VAL A 59 -0.09 5.04 13.60
C VAL A 59 -0.96 5.59 14.73
N LEU A 60 -2.28 5.66 14.52
CA LEU A 60 -3.26 6.15 15.49
C LEU A 60 -3.16 5.37 16.81
N THR A 61 -3.12 4.04 16.72
CA THR A 61 -2.96 3.17 17.89
C THR A 61 -1.69 3.48 18.68
N ARG A 62 -0.56 3.66 17.99
CA ARG A 62 0.72 3.91 18.65
C ARG A 62 0.77 5.29 19.32
N CYS A 63 0.13 6.28 18.70
CA CYS A 63 0.10 7.65 19.22
C CYS A 63 -1.03 7.89 20.23
N GLY A 64 -1.92 6.92 20.45
CA GLY A 64 -3.08 7.06 21.35
C GLY A 64 -4.20 7.94 20.79
N GLU A 65 -4.25 8.11 19.47
CA GLU A 65 -5.25 8.94 18.78
C GLU A 65 -6.41 8.10 18.24
N GLY A 66 -7.61 8.67 18.27
CA GLY A 66 -8.84 7.99 17.81
C GLY A 66 -9.37 8.49 16.46
N SER A 67 -8.89 9.64 15.99
CA SER A 67 -9.41 10.31 14.80
C SER A 67 -8.45 10.19 13.62
N PRO A 68 -8.91 9.75 12.43
CA PRO A 68 -8.13 9.77 11.20
C PRO A 68 -8.04 11.16 10.55
N SER A 69 -8.73 12.18 11.09
CA SER A 69 -8.57 13.56 10.63
C SER A 69 -7.33 14.17 11.30
N GLN A 70 -6.19 14.04 10.63
CA GLN A 70 -4.87 14.43 11.15
C GLN A 70 -4.03 15.11 10.06
N SER A 71 -3.08 15.94 10.48
CA SER A 71 -2.19 16.65 9.55
C SER A 71 -1.19 15.73 8.84
N ALA A 72 -0.69 16.16 7.69
CA ALA A 72 0.38 15.43 6.97
C ALA A 72 1.66 15.28 7.82
N GLY A 73 1.97 16.25 8.68
CA GLY A 73 3.10 16.18 9.60
C GLY A 73 2.93 15.08 10.65
N TYR A 74 1.72 14.96 11.21
CA TYR A 74 1.36 13.87 12.13
C TYR A 74 1.56 12.50 11.47
N TRP A 75 1.02 12.33 10.27
CA TRP A 75 1.16 11.07 9.53
C TRP A 75 2.61 10.74 9.23
N ARG A 76 3.40 11.71 8.75
CA ARG A 76 4.80 11.51 8.41
C ARG A 76 5.61 11.01 9.61
N GLU A 77 5.49 11.68 10.75
CA GLU A 77 6.25 11.31 11.94
C GLU A 77 5.75 9.98 12.54
N GLY A 78 4.43 9.79 12.63
CA GLY A 78 3.85 8.53 13.09
C GLY A 78 4.28 7.33 12.25
N ILE A 79 4.34 7.48 10.92
CA ILE A 79 4.81 6.43 10.01
C ILE A 79 6.31 6.14 10.22
N ARG A 80 7.16 7.15 10.39
CA ARG A 80 8.59 6.95 10.71
C ARG A 80 8.79 6.21 12.02
N GLN A 81 7.99 6.53 13.03
CA GLN A 81 8.04 5.82 14.31
C GLN A 81 7.67 4.33 14.17
N LEU A 82 6.88 3.95 13.16
CA LEU A 82 6.62 2.53 12.87
C LEU A 82 7.90 1.77 12.54
N THR A 83 8.74 2.31 11.67
CA THR A 83 9.96 1.63 11.18
C THR A 83 11.17 1.84 12.08
N ARG A 84 11.25 2.98 12.78
CA ARG A 84 12.28 3.22 13.80
C ARG A 84 12.26 2.17 14.91
N ALA A 85 11.05 1.76 15.33
CA ALA A 85 10.88 0.71 16.33
C ALA A 85 11.48 -0.64 15.89
N GLU A 86 11.62 -0.85 14.58
CA GLU A 86 12.18 -2.05 13.95
C GLU A 86 13.64 -1.84 13.48
N GLY A 87 14.28 -0.73 13.88
CA GLY A 87 15.68 -0.44 13.56
C GLY A 87 15.93 0.24 12.20
N CYS A 88 14.89 0.78 11.55
CA CYS A 88 15.01 1.52 10.29
C CYS A 88 14.68 3.02 10.49
N ASP A 89 15.72 3.86 10.56
CA ASP A 89 15.63 5.31 10.82
C ASP A 89 15.93 6.18 9.58
N ASP A 90 16.22 5.58 8.43
CA ASP A 90 16.67 6.28 7.21
C ASP A 90 15.61 6.34 6.10
N ASP A 91 14.33 6.13 6.44
CA ASP A 91 13.18 6.04 5.50
C ASP A 91 13.35 4.96 4.39
N SER A 92 14.34 4.06 4.48
CA SER A 92 14.60 3.08 3.42
C SER A 92 13.37 2.20 3.17
N ALA A 93 12.71 1.76 4.23
CA ALA A 93 11.46 0.99 4.20
C ALA A 93 10.27 1.72 3.52
N TRP A 94 10.37 3.03 3.30
CA TRP A 94 9.36 3.85 2.61
C TRP A 94 9.85 4.39 1.26
N THR A 95 11.01 3.91 0.79
CA THR A 95 11.61 4.30 -0.49
C THR A 95 11.45 3.16 -1.50
N LEU A 96 10.98 3.46 -2.73
CA LEU A 96 10.71 2.42 -3.75
C LEU A 96 11.96 1.65 -4.19
N VAL A 97 13.09 2.35 -4.32
CA VAL A 97 14.37 1.80 -4.75
C VAL A 97 15.45 2.32 -3.81
N VAL A 98 16.23 1.40 -3.24
CA VAL A 98 17.34 1.69 -2.34
C VAL A 98 18.63 1.14 -2.97
N ASP A 99 19.75 1.84 -2.77
CA ASP A 99 21.03 1.44 -3.37
C ASP A 99 21.63 0.20 -2.70
N ASP A 100 21.31 -0.04 -1.43
CA ASP A 100 21.77 -1.19 -0.68
C ASP A 100 20.64 -2.22 -0.55
N PRO A 101 20.68 -3.35 -1.29
CA PRO A 101 19.62 -4.34 -1.26
C PRO A 101 19.57 -5.12 0.07
N THR A 102 20.56 -4.95 0.96
CA THR A 102 20.53 -5.47 2.32
C THR A 102 19.68 -4.62 3.28
N LYS A 103 19.22 -3.46 2.83
CA LYS A 103 18.24 -2.63 3.53
C LYS A 103 16.83 -2.90 3.03
N PRO A 104 15.79 -2.70 3.86
CA PRO A 104 14.43 -2.80 3.39
C PRO A 104 14.12 -1.67 2.40
N ALA A 105 13.30 -1.97 1.41
CA ALA A 105 12.66 -1.00 0.53
C ALA A 105 11.14 -1.09 0.67
N PHE A 106 10.40 -0.13 0.12
CA PHE A 106 8.94 -0.14 0.21
C PHE A 106 8.35 -1.44 -0.33
N MET A 107 7.65 -2.19 0.53
CA MET A 107 7.00 -3.47 0.23
C MET A 107 7.95 -4.57 -0.31
N GLN A 108 9.25 -4.45 -0.05
CA GLN A 108 10.29 -5.35 -0.54
C GLN A 108 11.25 -5.71 0.62
N PRO A 109 11.40 -7.01 0.95
CA PRO A 109 12.25 -7.41 2.06
C PRO A 109 13.74 -7.23 1.73
N PRO A 110 14.59 -6.94 2.73
CA PRO A 110 16.04 -6.91 2.56
C PRO A 110 16.57 -8.30 2.18
N VAL A 111 17.66 -8.34 1.41
CA VAL A 111 18.41 -9.58 1.17
C VAL A 111 19.50 -9.81 2.21
N SER A 112 19.97 -11.05 2.33
CA SER A 112 21.03 -11.40 3.28
C SER A 112 22.41 -10.83 2.93
N SER A 113 22.70 -10.64 1.65
CA SER A 113 23.95 -10.02 1.19
C SER A 113 23.84 -9.55 -0.27
N LYS A 114 24.70 -8.60 -0.66
CA LYS A 114 24.77 -8.11 -2.06
C LYS A 114 25.12 -9.22 -3.05
N VAL A 115 25.99 -10.15 -2.67
CA VAL A 115 26.37 -11.31 -3.50
C VAL A 115 25.17 -12.20 -3.81
N VAL A 116 24.33 -12.47 -2.79
CA VAL A 116 23.08 -13.23 -2.97
C VAL A 116 22.13 -12.48 -3.89
N PHE A 117 22.00 -11.16 -3.76
CA PHE A 117 21.17 -10.36 -4.67
C PHE A 117 21.63 -10.47 -6.12
N GLU A 118 22.94 -10.32 -6.38
CA GLU A 118 23.50 -10.35 -7.74
C GLU A 118 23.39 -11.74 -8.40
N HIS A 119 23.51 -12.81 -7.62
CA HIS A 119 23.52 -14.18 -8.15
C HIS A 119 22.12 -14.80 -8.24
N ASP A 120 21.28 -14.64 -7.22
CA ASP A 120 20.02 -15.39 -7.07
C ASP A 120 18.78 -14.63 -7.55
N TYR A 121 18.82 -13.29 -7.56
CA TYR A 121 17.64 -12.48 -7.91
C TYR A 121 17.63 -12.11 -9.39
N LYS A 122 16.45 -12.26 -10.00
CA LYS A 122 16.18 -11.85 -11.39
C LYS A 122 14.98 -10.91 -11.42
N PRO A 123 14.93 -9.94 -12.35
CA PRO A 123 13.77 -9.06 -12.48
C PRO A 123 12.49 -9.88 -12.66
N LYS A 124 11.53 -9.69 -11.75
CA LYS A 124 10.23 -10.39 -11.79
C LYS A 124 9.28 -9.78 -12.84
N ALA A 125 9.40 -8.48 -13.08
CA ALA A 125 8.62 -7.72 -14.05
C ALA A 125 9.41 -6.50 -14.51
N ALA A 126 9.18 -6.05 -15.75
CA ALA A 126 9.76 -4.83 -16.29
C ALA A 126 8.80 -3.62 -16.23
N THR A 127 7.51 -3.88 -15.99
CA THR A 127 6.46 -2.86 -15.90
C THR A 127 5.51 -3.17 -14.73
N PRO A 128 4.84 -2.16 -14.12
CA PRO A 128 3.96 -2.39 -12.98
C PRO A 128 2.79 -3.34 -13.26
N ASP A 129 2.21 -3.26 -14.45
CA ASP A 129 1.10 -4.11 -14.90
C ASP A 129 1.53 -5.57 -15.19
N ALA A 130 2.81 -5.80 -15.51
CA ALA A 130 3.38 -7.14 -15.57
C ALA A 130 3.63 -7.74 -14.18
N LEU A 131 3.76 -6.91 -13.13
CA LEU A 131 3.84 -7.37 -11.74
C LEU A 131 2.44 -7.67 -11.17
N ASP A 132 1.48 -6.81 -11.47
CA ASP A 132 0.10 -6.85 -10.97
C ASP A 132 -0.89 -7.23 -12.08
N ILE A 133 -0.72 -8.43 -12.63
CA ILE A 133 -1.50 -8.91 -13.78
C ILE A 133 -2.92 -9.25 -13.34
N PHE A 134 -3.91 -8.55 -13.88
CA PHE A 134 -5.32 -8.90 -13.77
C PHE A 134 -5.67 -10.07 -14.70
N ARG A 135 -5.42 -11.31 -14.24
CA ARG A 135 -5.78 -12.53 -14.98
C ARG A 135 -7.28 -12.78 -14.87
N THR A 136 -8.06 -12.25 -15.82
CA THR A 136 -9.47 -12.64 -16.00
C THR A 136 -9.56 -14.08 -16.52
N ALA A 137 -10.70 -14.74 -16.31
CA ALA A 137 -10.95 -16.10 -16.81
C ALA A 137 -10.60 -16.21 -18.30
N LYS A 138 -10.10 -17.38 -18.72
CA LYS A 138 -9.71 -17.74 -20.10
C LYS A 138 -10.75 -17.20 -21.11
N ASN A 139 -10.54 -16.01 -21.69
CA ASN A 139 -11.18 -15.48 -22.92
C ASN A 139 -11.11 -13.95 -23.12
N HIS A 140 -10.26 -13.20 -22.42
CA HIS A 140 -10.02 -11.80 -22.79
C HIS A 140 -8.52 -11.58 -23.00
N ASP A 141 -8.11 -11.62 -24.27
CA ASP A 141 -6.77 -11.22 -24.73
C ASP A 141 -6.60 -9.70 -24.55
N VAL A 142 -6.35 -9.29 -23.31
CA VAL A 142 -5.71 -8.02 -23.01
C VAL A 142 -4.22 -8.31 -22.91
N LYS A 143 -3.38 -7.58 -23.65
CA LYS A 143 -1.92 -7.69 -23.53
C LYS A 143 -1.51 -7.58 -22.06
N SER A 144 -0.71 -8.52 -21.58
CA SER A 144 -0.26 -8.61 -20.18
C SER A 144 0.55 -7.41 -19.70
N ALA A 145 1.05 -6.59 -20.64
CA ALA A 145 1.63 -5.29 -20.38
C ALA A 145 1.19 -4.30 -21.48
N ARG A 146 0.68 -3.14 -21.08
CA ARG A 146 0.27 -2.01 -21.93
C ARG A 146 0.97 -0.70 -21.56
N ASN A 147 1.55 -0.60 -20.35
CA ASN A 147 2.26 0.60 -19.94
C ASN A 147 3.66 0.66 -20.56
N GLU A 148 3.90 1.66 -21.41
CA GLU A 148 5.22 1.95 -21.99
C GLU A 148 6.13 2.74 -21.02
N THR A 149 5.54 3.48 -20.07
CA THR A 149 6.27 4.25 -19.05
C THR A 149 5.97 3.70 -17.65
N ALA A 150 7.00 3.17 -17.00
CA ALA A 150 6.93 2.71 -15.62
C ALA A 150 7.13 3.91 -14.68
N ASP A 151 6.03 4.55 -14.26
CA ASP A 151 6.08 5.63 -13.27
C ASP A 151 6.11 5.07 -11.83
N ALA A 152 6.66 5.85 -10.91
CA ALA A 152 6.78 5.46 -9.50
C ALA A 152 5.40 5.21 -8.85
N GLU A 153 4.38 5.92 -9.31
CA GLU A 153 3.00 5.74 -8.88
C GLU A 153 2.50 4.32 -9.20
N GLY A 154 2.65 3.88 -10.45
CA GLY A 154 2.23 2.54 -10.88
C GLY A 154 2.94 1.44 -10.10
N TRP A 155 4.25 1.55 -9.88
CA TRP A 155 4.99 0.58 -9.05
C TRP A 155 4.50 0.55 -7.60
N THR A 156 4.16 1.71 -7.04
CA THR A 156 3.59 1.81 -5.69
C THR A 156 2.29 1.01 -5.59
N TYR A 157 1.34 1.23 -6.51
CA TYR A 157 0.08 0.50 -6.51
C TYR A 157 0.26 -1.00 -6.79
N ALA A 158 1.14 -1.36 -7.73
CA ALA A 158 1.42 -2.76 -8.05
C ALA A 158 2.03 -3.51 -6.86
N LEU A 159 2.97 -2.91 -6.12
CA LEU A 159 3.56 -3.51 -4.92
C LEU A 159 2.54 -3.67 -3.79
N ILE A 160 1.68 -2.66 -3.57
CA ILE A 160 0.62 -2.73 -2.56
C ILE A 160 -0.40 -3.81 -2.93
N SER A 161 -0.85 -3.87 -4.18
CA SER A 161 -1.73 -4.91 -4.70
C SER A 161 -1.13 -6.29 -4.50
N LEU A 162 0.14 -6.46 -4.92
CA LEU A 162 0.91 -7.69 -4.79
C LEU A 162 0.94 -8.18 -3.34
N GLN A 163 1.36 -7.33 -2.40
CA GLN A 163 1.53 -7.75 -1.02
C GLN A 163 0.20 -7.93 -0.25
N THR A 164 -0.90 -7.37 -0.76
CA THR A 164 -2.18 -7.34 -0.03
C THR A 164 -3.20 -8.35 -0.57
N MET A 165 -3.35 -8.47 -1.89
CA MET A 165 -4.49 -9.18 -2.50
C MET A 165 -4.15 -10.17 -3.61
N THR A 166 -2.93 -10.18 -4.18
CA THR A 166 -2.61 -11.11 -5.27
C THR A 166 -2.71 -12.58 -4.83
N GLY A 167 -3.36 -13.40 -5.65
CA GLY A 167 -3.52 -14.84 -5.41
C GLY A 167 -2.32 -15.69 -5.85
N GLY A 168 -2.29 -16.94 -5.39
CA GLY A 168 -1.31 -17.95 -5.85
C GLY A 168 -1.63 -18.47 -7.26
N LEU A 169 -0.60 -18.64 -8.11
CA LEU A 169 -0.73 -19.09 -9.52
C LEU A 169 0.05 -20.39 -9.79
N GLY A 170 -0.23 -21.41 -9.01
CA GLY A 170 0.32 -22.76 -9.15
C GLY A 170 1.54 -23.00 -8.27
N ASN A 171 2.22 -24.11 -8.56
CA ASN A 171 3.40 -24.53 -7.81
C ASN A 171 4.52 -23.50 -7.98
N GLY A 172 4.94 -22.84 -6.90
CA GLY A 172 6.05 -21.87 -6.91
C GLY A 172 5.70 -20.41 -6.60
N ASN A 173 4.43 -20.00 -6.59
CA ASN A 173 4.04 -18.66 -6.14
C ASN A 173 3.79 -18.64 -4.63
N TYR A 174 4.87 -18.79 -3.86
CA TYR A 174 4.87 -18.64 -2.41
C TYR A 174 5.19 -17.19 -2.03
N GLY A 175 4.49 -16.67 -1.02
CA GLY A 175 5.03 -15.57 -0.21
C GLY A 175 4.70 -14.15 -0.62
N ILE A 176 3.41 -13.81 -0.72
CA ILE A 176 3.00 -12.44 -0.39
C ILE A 176 2.80 -12.37 1.13
N ALA A 177 3.16 -11.25 1.76
CA ALA A 177 3.25 -11.14 3.22
C ALA A 177 1.95 -11.53 3.96
N ARG A 178 0.78 -11.38 3.30
CA ARG A 178 -0.52 -11.64 3.92
C ARG A 178 -1.13 -13.01 3.61
N MET A 179 -0.52 -13.87 2.79
CA MET A 179 -1.13 -15.15 2.36
C MET A 179 -0.91 -16.28 3.37
N ASN A 180 -2.00 -16.83 3.92
CA ASN A 180 -1.99 -18.00 4.82
C ASN A 180 -2.23 -19.35 4.08
N GLY A 181 -2.32 -19.34 2.74
CA GLY A 181 -2.55 -20.54 1.93
C GLY A 181 -2.89 -20.22 0.46
N PHE A 182 -2.76 -21.22 -0.41
CA PHE A 182 -2.90 -21.09 -1.86
C PHE A 182 -4.35 -20.88 -2.35
N TYR A 183 -5.34 -21.24 -1.51
CA TYR A 183 -6.76 -21.17 -1.84
C TYR A 183 -7.44 -20.09 -1.02
N GLY A 184 -7.92 -19.03 -1.67
CA GLY A 184 -8.74 -18.01 -1.05
C GLY A 184 -8.87 -16.76 -1.91
N SER A 185 -10.10 -16.34 -2.21
CA SER A 185 -10.39 -15.01 -2.74
C SER A 185 -10.50 -14.01 -1.60
N ARG A 186 -9.81 -12.87 -1.70
CA ARG A 186 -10.03 -11.72 -0.81
C ARG A 186 -11.14 -10.86 -1.37
N VAL A 187 -12.38 -11.36 -1.26
CA VAL A 187 -13.54 -10.62 -1.74
C VAL A 187 -13.80 -9.46 -0.78
N CYS A 188 -13.79 -8.25 -1.32
CA CYS A 188 -14.22 -7.05 -0.60
C CYS A 188 -15.61 -6.67 -1.09
N VAL A 189 -16.60 -6.73 -0.19
CA VAL A 189 -17.94 -6.20 -0.41
C VAL A 189 -18.19 -5.15 0.64
N GLY A 190 -18.53 -3.94 0.21
CA GLY A 190 -18.82 -2.83 1.10
C GLY A 190 -19.92 -1.96 0.51
N TRP A 191 -20.70 -1.36 1.39
CA TRP A 191 -21.69 -0.35 1.04
C TRP A 191 -21.01 1.03 1.03
N ARG A 192 -21.34 1.88 0.05
CA ARG A 192 -20.87 3.27 -0.01
C ARG A 192 -22.05 4.19 -0.28
N GLU A 193 -22.21 5.19 0.59
CA GLU A 193 -23.25 6.23 0.45
C GLU A 193 -22.75 7.45 -0.34
N ASN A 194 -21.43 7.58 -0.49
CA ASN A 194 -20.75 8.69 -1.14
C ASN A 194 -19.64 8.17 -2.07
N SER A 195 -19.37 8.89 -3.16
CA SER A 195 -18.27 8.61 -4.08
C SER A 195 -16.91 9.06 -3.53
N ARG A 196 -16.88 10.02 -2.60
CA ARG A 196 -15.65 10.49 -1.96
C ARG A 196 -14.99 9.38 -1.15
N MET A 197 -13.65 9.33 -1.22
CA MET A 197 -12.87 8.23 -0.63
C MET A 197 -12.66 8.40 0.87
N GLY A 198 -12.69 9.64 1.38
CA GLY A 198 -12.34 9.95 2.78
C GLY A 198 -13.38 9.49 3.80
N GLN A 199 -14.67 9.56 3.46
CA GLN A 199 -15.74 9.04 4.31
C GLN A 199 -15.58 7.54 4.57
N ARG A 200 -15.35 6.74 3.51
CA ARG A 200 -15.08 5.29 3.64
C ARG A 200 -13.85 5.06 4.50
N PHE A 201 -12.76 5.79 4.24
CA PHE A 201 -11.52 5.67 5.02
C PHE A 201 -11.76 5.94 6.51
N SER A 202 -12.48 7.01 6.83
CA SER A 202 -12.74 7.41 8.21
C SER A 202 -13.59 6.37 8.96
N ILE A 203 -14.65 5.85 8.32
CA ILE A 203 -15.51 4.80 8.88
C ILE A 203 -14.70 3.53 9.12
N ASP A 204 -13.95 3.07 8.13
CA ASP A 204 -13.22 1.81 8.21
C ASP A 204 -12.07 1.88 9.23
N VAL A 205 -11.35 3.01 9.33
CA VAL A 205 -10.32 3.21 10.35
C VAL A 205 -10.92 3.24 11.75
N ALA A 206 -12.02 3.97 11.96
CA ALA A 206 -12.71 4.00 13.25
C ALA A 206 -13.16 2.59 13.66
N ARG A 207 -13.71 1.81 12.72
CA ARG A 207 -14.12 0.43 12.96
C ARG A 207 -12.94 -0.48 13.29
N LEU A 208 -11.80 -0.31 12.62
CA LEU A 208 -10.57 -1.06 12.93
C LEU A 208 -10.06 -0.78 14.36
N LEU A 209 -10.08 0.49 14.78
CA LEU A 209 -9.69 0.87 16.14
C LEU A 209 -10.64 0.29 17.20
N GLU A 210 -11.94 0.29 16.93
CA GLU A 210 -12.95 -0.33 17.79
C GLU A 210 -12.75 -1.85 17.88
N LEU A 211 -12.59 -2.54 16.75
CA LEU A 211 -12.38 -3.98 16.73
C LEU A 211 -11.12 -4.39 17.50
N ARG A 212 -10.05 -3.60 17.42
CA ARG A 212 -8.84 -3.84 18.25
C ARG A 212 -9.16 -3.88 19.74
N SER A 213 -10.03 -3.00 20.23
CA SER A 213 -10.40 -3.01 21.65
C SER A 213 -11.07 -4.32 22.08
N ASN A 214 -11.72 -5.01 21.14
CA ASN A 214 -12.34 -6.32 21.34
C ASN A 214 -11.34 -7.49 21.17
N PHE A 215 -10.28 -7.31 20.39
CA PHE A 215 -9.17 -8.27 20.25
C PHE A 215 -8.03 -7.95 21.23
N ARG A 216 -8.33 -7.94 22.54
CA ARG A 216 -7.27 -8.14 23.53
C ARG A 216 -6.83 -9.59 23.45
N PHE A 217 -5.66 -9.84 22.87
CA PHE A 217 -4.99 -11.11 23.08
C PHE A 217 -4.80 -11.26 24.60
N PRO A 218 -5.17 -12.39 25.22
CA PRO A 218 -4.78 -12.64 26.60
C PRO A 218 -3.25 -12.52 26.66
N ASP A 219 -2.76 -11.79 27.67
CA ASP A 219 -1.33 -11.52 27.86
C ASP A 219 -0.51 -12.81 27.65
N LEU A 220 0.39 -12.79 26.66
CA LEU A 220 1.43 -13.80 26.46
C LEU A 220 2.70 -13.37 27.18
#